data_AF-A0A2P8EBU6-F1
#
_entry.id   AF-A0A2P8EBU6-F1
#
_cell.length_a   1.000
_cell.length_b   1.000
_cell.length_c   1.000
_cell.angle_alpha   90.00
_cell.angle_beta   90.00
_cell.angle_gamma   90.00
#
_symmetry.space_group_name_H-M   'P 1'
#
loop_
_entity.id
_entity.type
_entity.pdbx_description
1 polymer ?
#
loop_
_entity_poly.entity_id
_entity_poly.type
_entity_poly.pdbx_seq_one_letter_code
_entity_poly.pdbx_strand_id
1 'polypeptide(L)'
;MATIERAMITLQWAMTRRVPRESSSRHGTLPPPMYDVLAAVDDGASTEHPIGVTEVATLVRVDQPRASRLVAQAVTGGLLRREADPRDGRRSVLVLTAHGGDVLADARRRRRATIEAAMTGWSPAQRRDFGRLLTAFAARWDSQHDGDATLPEPDDAGHLVGRAGHDGPEFPASSSAARDSR
;
A
#
# COMPACT_ATOMS: atom_id res chain seq x y z
N MET A 1 8.92 7.08 24.16
CA MET A 1 8.37 6.02 23.27
C MET A 1 6.86 6.12 23.11
N ALA A 2 6.06 6.17 24.19
CA ALA A 2 4.59 6.28 24.10
C ALA A 2 4.04 7.46 23.26
N THR A 3 4.69 8.62 23.24
CA THR A 3 4.27 9.77 22.41
C THR A 3 4.45 9.52 20.92
N ILE A 4 5.53 8.82 20.53
CA ILE A 4 5.83 8.50 19.12
C ILE A 4 4.85 7.45 18.62
N GLU A 5 4.58 6.42 19.41
CA GLU A 5 3.63 5.35 19.07
C GLU A 5 2.22 5.91 18.83
N ARG A 6 1.72 6.78 19.73
CA ARG A 6 0.42 7.44 19.55
C ARG A 6 0.40 8.34 18.31
N ALA A 7 1.49 9.06 18.04
CA ALA A 7 1.60 9.86 16.82
C ALA A 7 1.56 8.99 15.56
N MET A 8 2.22 7.82 15.58
CA MET A 8 2.22 6.85 14.48
C MET A 8 0.83 6.24 14.24
N ILE A 9 0.12 5.81 15.30
CA ILE A 9 -1.25 5.27 15.19
C ILE A 9 -2.21 6.35 14.68
N THR A 10 -2.08 7.57 15.18
CA THR A 10 -2.89 8.72 14.73
C THR A 10 -2.61 9.04 13.26
N LEU A 11 -1.34 9.00 12.85
CA LEU A 11 -0.93 9.19 11.46
C LEU A 11 -1.45 8.07 10.56
N GLN A 12 -1.34 6.81 10.99
CA GLN A 12 -1.87 5.65 10.28
C GLN A 12 -3.39 5.76 10.10
N TRP A 13 -4.13 6.10 11.16
CA TRP A 13 -5.57 6.32 11.05
C TRP A 13 -5.92 7.54 10.19
N ALA A 14 -5.15 8.62 10.23
CA ALA A 14 -5.34 9.77 9.36
C ALA A 14 -4.97 9.47 7.90
N MET A 15 -4.11 8.49 7.64
CA MET A 15 -3.79 7.98 6.30
C MET A 15 -4.84 7.00 5.79
N THR A 16 -5.30 6.05 6.61
CA THR A 16 -6.30 5.03 6.24
C THR A 16 -7.72 5.57 6.21
N ARG A 17 -8.09 6.45 7.15
CA ARG A 17 -9.39 7.12 7.17
C ARG A 17 -9.30 8.43 6.40
N ARG A 18 -9.27 8.38 5.07
CA ARG A 18 -9.62 9.57 4.27
C ARG A 18 -10.50 9.26 3.09
N VAL A 19 -11.79 9.51 3.31
CA VAL A 19 -12.63 10.20 2.32
C VAL A 19 -13.34 11.37 3.02
N PRO A 20 -12.75 12.57 3.10
CA PRO A 20 -13.54 13.78 3.06
C PRO A 20 -14.24 13.82 1.70
N ARG A 21 -15.57 13.70 1.71
CA ARG A 21 -16.44 13.89 0.56
C ARG A 21 -16.38 15.37 0.17
N GLU A 22 -15.38 15.77 -0.60
CA GLU A 22 -15.43 16.93 -1.51
C GLU A 22 -14.05 17.17 -2.12
N SER A 23 -13.98 16.97 -3.44
CA SER A 23 -13.08 17.77 -4.29
C SER A 23 -13.54 17.67 -5.74
N SER A 24 -13.94 18.81 -6.30
CA SER A 24 -14.23 19.03 -7.71
C SER A 24 -12.94 18.99 -8.54
N SER A 25 -12.30 17.83 -8.62
CA SER A 25 -11.21 17.61 -9.58
C SER A 25 -11.79 17.31 -10.95
N ARG A 26 -11.15 17.82 -12.02
CA ARG A 26 -11.50 17.48 -13.41
C ARG A 26 -11.54 15.96 -13.65
N HIS A 27 -10.80 15.19 -12.84
CA HIS A 27 -10.61 13.75 -12.98
C HIS A 27 -11.01 12.92 -11.73
N GLY A 28 -11.72 13.49 -10.74
CA GLY A 28 -12.04 12.78 -9.50
C GLY A 28 -10.83 12.51 -8.59
N THR A 29 -11.02 11.75 -7.51
CA THR A 29 -9.96 11.32 -6.60
C THR A 29 -9.50 9.91 -6.99
N LEU A 30 -8.22 9.75 -7.31
CA LEU A 30 -7.64 8.42 -7.54
C LEU A 30 -7.71 7.60 -6.23
N PRO A 31 -8.25 6.38 -6.25
CA PRO A 31 -8.11 5.45 -5.14
C PRO A 31 -6.62 5.25 -4.81
N PRO A 32 -6.23 5.12 -3.52
CA PRO A 32 -4.81 5.03 -3.14
C PRO A 32 -4.01 3.97 -3.92
N PRO A 33 -4.51 2.71 -4.08
CA PRO A 33 -3.77 1.70 -4.84
C PRO A 33 -3.59 2.04 -6.32
N MET A 34 -4.50 2.83 -6.90
CA MET A 34 -4.38 3.28 -8.28
C MET A 34 -3.31 4.35 -8.41
N TYR A 35 -3.23 5.29 -7.45
CA TYR A 35 -2.16 6.28 -7.40
C TYR A 35 -0.79 5.60 -7.30
N ASP A 36 -0.65 4.60 -6.43
CA ASP A 36 0.62 3.91 -6.21
C ASP A 36 1.10 3.19 -7.48
N VAL A 37 0.19 2.55 -8.22
CA VAL A 37 0.49 1.91 -9.51
C VAL A 37 0.98 2.92 -10.55
N LEU A 38 0.27 4.04 -10.72
CA LEU A 38 0.67 5.07 -11.69
C LEU A 38 2.00 5.73 -11.31
N ALA A 39 2.22 5.98 -10.02
CA ALA A 39 3.47 6.54 -9.52
C ALA A 39 4.65 5.57 -9.73
N ALA A 40 4.46 4.27 -9.47
CA ALA A 40 5.50 3.26 -9.71
C ALA A 40 5.92 3.19 -11.19
N VAL A 41 4.96 3.29 -12.12
CA VAL A 41 5.24 3.30 -13.56
C VAL A 41 5.96 4.59 -13.98
N ASP A 42 5.55 5.76 -13.46
CA ASP A 42 6.20 7.06 -13.71
C ASP A 42 7.66 7.08 -13.24
N ASP A 43 7.89 6.59 -12.02
CA ASP A 43 9.21 6.59 -11.39
C ASP A 43 10.14 5.58 -12.09
N GLY A 44 9.62 4.44 -12.54
CA GLY A 44 10.39 3.46 -13.32
C GLY A 44 10.72 3.92 -14.75
N ALA A 45 9.81 4.67 -15.39
CA ALA A 45 10.08 5.28 -16.69
C ALA A 45 11.29 6.26 -16.64
N SER A 46 11.52 6.88 -15.48
CA SER A 46 12.65 7.80 -15.26
C SER A 46 13.99 7.09 -15.07
N THR A 47 14.02 5.77 -14.87
CA THR A 47 15.24 5.00 -14.53
C THR A 47 15.68 4.03 -15.63
N GLU A 48 15.16 4.18 -16.87
CA GLU A 48 15.40 3.25 -17.99
C GLU A 48 15.08 1.77 -17.66
N HIS A 49 14.28 1.52 -16.63
CA HIS A 49 13.87 0.19 -16.19
C HIS A 49 12.40 -0.02 -16.56
N PRO A 50 12.10 -0.82 -17.60
CA PRO A 50 10.73 -1.08 -17.99
C PRO A 50 9.97 -1.75 -16.85
N ILE A 51 8.80 -1.19 -16.52
CA ILE A 51 7.98 -1.66 -15.40
C ILE A 51 6.88 -2.57 -15.93
N GLY A 52 6.92 -3.86 -15.58
CA GLY A 52 5.84 -4.81 -15.82
C GLY A 52 4.93 -4.96 -14.60
N VAL A 53 3.96 -5.88 -14.69
CA VAL A 53 3.03 -6.15 -13.58
C VAL A 53 3.75 -6.68 -12.34
N THR A 54 4.80 -7.50 -12.54
CA THR A 54 5.60 -8.05 -11.46
C THR A 54 6.36 -6.96 -10.72
N GLU A 55 6.99 -6.04 -11.45
CA GLU A 55 7.67 -4.89 -10.85
C GLU A 55 6.68 -3.98 -10.10
N VAL A 56 5.47 -3.78 -10.64
CA VAL A 56 4.39 -3.07 -9.92
C VAL A 56 4.01 -3.78 -8.62
N ALA A 57 3.87 -5.10 -8.62
CA ALA A 57 3.52 -5.86 -7.43
C ALA A 57 4.55 -5.66 -6.31
N THR A 58 5.84 -5.69 -6.67
CA THR A 58 6.95 -5.42 -5.74
C THR A 58 6.93 -3.98 -5.23
N LEU A 59 6.86 -2.98 -6.13
CA LEU A 59 6.94 -1.56 -5.77
C LEU A 59 5.73 -1.09 -4.95
N VAL A 60 4.54 -1.60 -5.26
CA VAL A 60 3.28 -1.26 -4.56
C VAL A 60 3.05 -2.18 -3.35
N ARG A 61 3.88 -3.22 -3.16
CA ARG A 61 3.83 -4.20 -2.07
C ARG A 61 2.46 -4.87 -1.94
N VAL A 62 1.95 -5.36 -3.06
CA VAL A 62 0.69 -6.11 -3.15
C VAL A 62 0.93 -7.45 -3.82
N ASP A 63 0.07 -8.42 -3.56
CA ASP A 63 0.13 -9.71 -4.25
C ASP A 63 -0.06 -9.55 -5.78
N GLN A 64 0.52 -10.49 -6.54
CA GLN A 64 0.50 -10.47 -8.00
C GLN A 64 -0.94 -10.44 -8.58
N PRO A 65 -1.92 -11.23 -8.09
CA PRO A 65 -3.30 -11.12 -8.54
C PRO A 65 -3.90 -9.71 -8.36
N ARG A 66 -3.62 -9.04 -7.24
CA ARG A 66 -4.09 -7.69 -6.94
C ARG A 66 -3.40 -6.66 -7.83
N ALA A 67 -2.09 -6.74 -8.00
CA ALA A 67 -1.36 -5.90 -8.94
C ALA A 67 -1.94 -6.02 -10.36
N SER A 68 -2.17 -7.24 -10.83
CA SER A 68 -2.75 -7.51 -12.15
C SER A 68 -4.13 -6.87 -12.33
N ARG A 69 -5.01 -6.99 -11.31
CA ARG A 69 -6.33 -6.34 -11.34
C ARG A 69 -6.23 -4.82 -11.40
N LEU A 70 -5.35 -4.21 -10.61
CA LEU A 70 -5.17 -2.76 -10.60
C LEU A 70 -4.62 -2.26 -11.95
N VAL A 71 -3.63 -2.96 -12.51
CA VAL A 71 -3.08 -2.64 -13.83
C VAL A 71 -4.15 -2.79 -14.92
N ALA A 72 -4.95 -3.86 -14.89
CA ALA A 72 -6.03 -4.06 -15.84
C ALA A 72 -7.07 -2.93 -15.77
N GLN A 73 -7.42 -2.48 -14.56
CA GLN A 73 -8.30 -1.33 -14.35
C GLN A 73 -7.67 -0.03 -14.89
N ALA A 74 -6.38 0.21 -14.64
CA ALA A 74 -5.66 1.37 -15.15
C ALA A 74 -5.60 1.40 -16.69
N VAL A 75 -5.39 0.24 -17.32
CA VAL A 75 -5.39 0.10 -18.79
C VAL A 75 -6.80 0.31 -19.35
N THR A 76 -7.81 -0.31 -18.75
CA THR A 76 -9.21 -0.14 -19.15
C THR A 76 -9.67 1.32 -19.02
N GLY A 77 -9.20 2.01 -17.98
CA GLY A 77 -9.45 3.44 -17.77
C GLY A 77 -8.60 4.37 -18.63
N GLY A 78 -7.76 3.84 -19.53
CA GLY A 78 -6.92 4.64 -20.42
C GLY A 78 -5.80 5.42 -19.72
N LEU A 79 -5.44 5.05 -18.49
CA LEU A 79 -4.37 5.68 -17.70
C LEU A 79 -3.00 5.05 -18.02
N LEU A 80 -2.99 3.76 -18.32
CA LEU A 80 -1.81 3.02 -18.76
C LEU A 80 -2.07 2.36 -20.12
N ARG A 81 -0.99 2.04 -20.83
CA ARG A 81 -1.00 1.11 -21.96
C ARG A 81 0.08 0.06 -21.78
N ARG A 82 -0.13 -1.11 -22.40
CA ARG A 82 0.85 -2.19 -22.47
C ARG A 82 1.63 -2.07 -23.77
N GLU A 83 2.94 -2.22 -23.69
CA GLU A 83 3.85 -2.28 -24.83
C GLU A 83 4.73 -3.52 -24.73
N ALA A 84 5.27 -3.98 -25.85
CA ALA A 84 6.31 -5.01 -25.83
C ALA A 84 7.58 -4.40 -25.21
N ASP A 85 8.28 -5.17 -24.36
CA ASP A 85 9.57 -4.75 -23.85
C ASP A 85 10.57 -4.67 -25.03
N PRO A 86 11.22 -3.50 -25.26
CA PRO A 86 12.22 -3.36 -26.31
C PRO A 86 13.42 -4.32 -26.16
N ARG A 87 13.67 -4.83 -24.94
CA ARG A 87 14.78 -5.74 -24.63
C ARG A 87 14.37 -7.22 -24.71
N ASP A 88 13.09 -7.52 -24.52
CA ASP A 88 12.52 -8.86 -24.62
C ASP A 88 11.05 -8.81 -25.04
N GLY A 89 10.78 -8.96 -26.34
CA GLY A 89 9.41 -8.88 -26.87
C GLY A 89 8.41 -9.91 -26.31
N ARG A 90 8.86 -10.89 -25.51
CA ARG A 90 7.99 -11.81 -24.77
C ARG A 90 7.40 -11.18 -23.50
N ARG A 91 8.00 -10.09 -23.00
CA ARG A 91 7.54 -9.34 -21.84
C ARG A 91 6.68 -8.16 -22.27
N SER A 92 5.68 -7.84 -21.44
CA SER A 92 4.89 -6.61 -21.58
C SER A 92 5.31 -5.59 -20.53
N VAL A 93 5.54 -4.36 -20.94
CA VAL A 93 5.87 -3.23 -20.09
C VAL A 93 4.68 -2.27 -20.03
N LEU A 94 4.59 -1.51 -18.96
CA LEU A 94 3.52 -0.55 -18.70
C LEU A 94 4.06 0.86 -18.93
N VAL A 95 3.28 1.65 -19.66
CA VAL A 95 3.62 3.05 -19.96
C VAL A 95 2.41 3.93 -19.67
N LEU A 96 2.66 5.08 -19.05
CA LEU A 96 1.64 6.10 -18.84
C LEU A 96 1.14 6.64 -20.17
N THR A 97 -0.18 6.76 -20.31
CA THR A 97 -0.76 7.56 -21.39
C THR A 97 -0.64 9.05 -21.03
N ALA A 98 -0.84 9.93 -22.00
CA ALA A 98 -0.94 11.37 -21.73
C ALA A 98 -2.02 11.67 -20.67
N HIS A 99 -3.18 11.01 -20.78
CA HIS A 99 -4.26 11.12 -19.81
C HIS A 99 -3.84 10.63 -18.41
N GLY A 100 -3.17 9.47 -18.32
CA GLY A 100 -2.65 8.95 -17.06
C GLY A 100 -1.65 9.91 -16.40
N GLY A 101 -0.77 10.52 -17.20
CA GLY A 101 0.17 11.54 -16.74
C GLY A 101 -0.52 12.77 -16.14
N ASP A 102 -1.54 13.30 -16.83
CA ASP A 102 -2.33 14.44 -16.34
C ASP A 102 -3.04 14.11 -15.02
N VAL A 103 -3.65 12.94 -14.94
CA VAL A 103 -4.37 12.46 -13.74
C VAL A 103 -3.41 12.26 -12.57
N LEU A 104 -2.23 11.69 -12.81
CA LEU A 104 -1.19 11.52 -11.78
C LEU A 104 -0.65 12.87 -11.30
N ALA A 105 -0.37 13.80 -12.22
CA ALA A 105 0.11 15.14 -11.88
C ALA A 105 -0.92 15.91 -11.02
N ASP A 106 -2.20 15.82 -11.38
CA ASP A 106 -3.33 16.34 -10.62
C ASP A 106 -3.38 15.76 -9.19
N ALA A 107 -3.23 14.44 -9.06
CA ALA A 107 -3.22 13.77 -7.77
C ALA A 107 -2.00 14.17 -6.92
N ARG A 108 -0.81 14.23 -7.52
CA ARG A 108 0.43 14.70 -6.87
C ARG A 108 0.28 16.12 -6.32
N ARG A 109 -0.31 17.04 -7.10
CA ARG A 109 -0.62 18.41 -6.66
C ARG A 109 -1.52 18.44 -5.42
N ARG A 110 -2.62 17.69 -5.43
CA ARG A 110 -3.56 17.62 -4.28
C ARG A 110 -2.90 17.05 -3.03
N ARG A 111 -2.12 15.98 -3.19
CA ARG A 111 -1.38 15.36 -2.09
C ARG A 111 -0.37 16.34 -1.49
N ARG A 112 0.37 17.07 -2.32
CA ARG A 112 1.29 18.12 -1.87
C ARG A 112 0.58 19.22 -1.11
N ALA A 113 -0.51 19.77 -1.64
CA ALA A 113 -1.30 20.80 -0.96
C ALA A 113 -1.82 20.34 0.42
N THR A 114 -2.27 19.08 0.52
CA THR A 114 -2.70 18.50 1.81
C THR A 114 -1.57 18.42 2.82
N ILE A 115 -0.37 18.00 2.39
CA ILE A 115 0.82 17.91 3.24
C ILE A 115 1.27 19.31 3.67
N GLU A 116 1.26 20.28 2.75
CA GLU A 116 1.61 21.68 3.02
C GLU A 116 0.64 22.31 4.03
N ALA A 117 -0.66 22.06 3.89
CA ALA A 117 -1.68 22.53 4.82
C ALA A 117 -1.47 21.95 6.22
N ALA A 118 -1.08 20.67 6.34
CA ALA A 118 -0.76 20.04 7.62
C ALA A 118 0.49 20.67 8.30
N MET A 119 1.34 21.35 7.53
CA MET A 119 2.54 22.06 8.02
C MET A 119 2.34 23.59 8.12
N THR A 120 1.09 24.05 8.12
CA THR A 120 0.78 25.47 8.31
C THR A 120 1.33 25.95 9.66
N GLY A 121 1.99 27.11 9.66
CA GLY A 121 2.64 27.68 10.86
C GLY A 121 4.03 27.11 11.19
N TRP A 122 4.50 26.08 10.47
CA TRP A 122 5.86 25.55 10.67
C TRP A 122 6.90 26.42 9.96
N SER A 123 8.02 26.66 10.65
CA SER A 123 9.20 27.32 10.09
C SER A 123 9.88 26.48 9.00
N PRO A 124 10.69 27.08 8.12
CA PRO A 124 11.45 26.33 7.12
C PRO A 124 12.38 25.27 7.73
N ALA A 125 12.91 25.52 8.93
CA ALA A 125 13.75 24.56 9.65
C ALA A 125 12.94 23.34 10.11
N GLN A 126 11.77 23.55 10.72
CA GLN A 126 10.88 22.47 11.15
C GLN A 126 10.46 21.56 9.99
N ARG A 127 10.15 22.15 8.82
CA ARG A 127 9.80 21.39 7.61
C ARG A 127 10.96 20.53 7.12
N ARG A 128 12.18 21.10 7.08
CA ARG A 128 13.40 20.36 6.69
C ARG A 128 13.72 19.24 7.66
N ASP A 129 13.67 19.52 8.97
CA ASP A 129 13.96 18.51 9.99
C ASP A 129 12.94 17.39 9.98
N PHE A 130 11.65 17.71 9.86
CA PHE A 130 10.62 16.68 9.74
C PHE A 130 10.82 15.82 8.50
N GLY A 131 11.10 16.42 7.33
CA GLY A 131 11.40 15.66 6.12
C GLY A 131 12.60 14.73 6.30
N ARG A 132 13.70 15.23 6.87
CA ARG A 132 14.91 14.45 7.14
C ARG A 132 14.63 13.27 8.09
N LEU A 133 13.95 13.53 9.21
CA LEU A 133 13.67 12.53 10.23
C LEU A 133 12.65 11.49 9.74
N LEU A 134 11.59 11.92 9.04
CA LEU A 134 10.56 11.02 8.51
C LEU A 134 11.15 10.10 7.45
N THR A 135 11.98 10.61 6.53
CA THR A 135 12.67 9.79 5.53
C THR A 135 13.62 8.78 6.18
N ALA A 136 14.43 9.20 7.14
CA ALA A 136 15.33 8.30 7.86
C ALA A 136 14.58 7.21 8.65
N PHE A 137 13.44 7.57 9.26
CA PHE A 137 12.57 6.62 9.95
C PHE A 137 11.94 5.62 8.97
N ALA A 138 11.37 6.08 7.86
CA ALA A 138 10.72 5.23 6.87
C ALA A 138 11.70 4.23 6.24
N ALA A 139 12.92 4.66 5.89
CA ALA A 139 13.95 3.77 5.35
C ALA A 139 14.36 2.67 6.34
N ARG A 140 14.48 3.01 7.63
CA ARG A 140 14.77 2.03 8.69
C ARG A 140 13.60 1.09 8.92
N TRP A 141 12.38 1.61 8.95
CA TRP A 141 11.17 0.81 9.11
C TRP A 141 11.04 -0.23 8.00
N ASP A 142 11.29 0.17 6.75
CA ASP A 142 11.22 -0.71 5.59
C ASP A 142 12.25 -1.85 5.68
N SER A 143 13.51 -1.51 5.98
CA SER A 143 14.60 -2.49 6.14
C SER A 143 14.36 -3.53 7.25
N GLN A 144 13.51 -3.23 8.24
CA GLN A 144 13.16 -4.15 9.32
C GLN A 144 11.99 -5.07 8.96
N HIS A 145 11.11 -4.65 8.06
CA HIS A 145 9.92 -5.41 7.67
C HIS A 145 10.08 -6.18 6.35
N ASP A 146 11.08 -5.86 5.52
CA ASP A 146 11.43 -6.66 4.33
C ASP A 146 11.98 -8.06 4.67
N GLY A 147 12.31 -8.32 5.95
CA GLY A 147 12.65 -9.65 6.46
C GLY A 147 11.44 -10.56 6.77
N ASP A 148 10.21 -10.05 6.73
CA ASP A 148 8.97 -10.78 7.13
C ASP A 148 8.06 -11.12 5.93
N ALA A 149 8.50 -10.82 4.70
CA ALA A 149 7.77 -11.19 3.48
C ALA A 149 7.98 -12.66 3.09
N THR A 150 7.81 -13.60 4.03
CA THR A 150 7.47 -14.98 3.66
C THR A 150 5.95 -15.06 3.60
N LEU A 151 5.39 -14.77 2.42
CA LEU A 151 4.02 -15.17 2.15
C LEU A 151 3.94 -16.70 2.35
N PRO A 152 2.95 -17.24 3.07
CA PRO A 152 2.73 -18.67 3.05
C PRO A 152 2.46 -19.09 1.60
N GLU A 153 3.32 -19.94 1.06
CA GLU A 153 3.14 -20.58 -0.24
C GLU A 153 1.73 -21.20 -0.27
N PRO A 154 0.87 -20.86 -1.25
CA PRO A 154 -0.36 -21.58 -1.45
C PRO A 154 -0.02 -23.00 -1.89
N ASP A 155 -0.53 -24.00 -1.17
CA ASP A 155 -0.58 -25.36 -1.69
C ASP A 155 -1.38 -25.39 -3.00
N ASP A 156 -1.07 -26.34 -3.88
CA ASP A 156 -1.59 -26.49 -5.26
C ASP A 156 -3.14 -26.59 -5.33
N ALA A 157 -3.82 -26.67 -4.18
CA ALA A 157 -5.27 -26.73 -4.05
C ALA A 157 -5.94 -25.48 -3.41
N GLY A 158 -5.19 -24.45 -2.99
CA GLY A 158 -5.76 -23.19 -2.51
C GLY A 158 -6.50 -23.22 -1.16
N HIS A 159 -6.11 -24.08 -0.22
CA HIS A 159 -6.72 -24.16 1.12
C HIS A 159 -5.85 -23.48 2.20
N LEU A 160 -6.48 -22.71 3.11
CA LEU A 160 -5.83 -22.19 4.32
C LEU A 160 -5.83 -23.27 5.40
N VAL A 161 -4.70 -23.94 5.62
CA VAL A 161 -4.53 -24.86 6.76
C VAL A 161 -4.33 -24.04 8.03
N GLY A 162 -5.35 -24.05 8.89
CA GLY A 162 -5.24 -23.56 10.26
C GLY A 162 -4.14 -24.32 11.00
N ARG A 163 -3.29 -23.56 11.69
CA ARG A 163 -2.19 -24.09 12.50
C ARG A 163 -2.79 -25.05 13.55
N ALA A 164 -2.55 -26.35 13.40
CA ALA A 164 -2.86 -27.35 14.42
C ALA A 164 -2.00 -27.06 15.66
N GLY A 165 -2.60 -26.36 16.62
CA GLY A 165 -2.07 -26.21 17.96
C GLY A 165 -2.45 -27.42 18.78
N HIS A 166 -1.45 -28.29 18.99
CA HIS A 166 -1.06 -28.90 20.26
C HIS A 166 -2.17 -29.48 21.17
N ASP A 167 -2.04 -30.78 21.43
CA ASP A 167 -2.56 -31.55 22.56
C ASP A 167 -3.20 -30.72 23.67
N GLY A 168 -4.52 -30.77 23.75
CA GLY A 168 -5.24 -30.35 24.95
C GLY A 168 -4.99 -31.36 26.08
N PRO A 169 -4.75 -30.92 27.32
CA PRO A 169 -4.64 -31.85 28.43
C PRO A 169 -6.03 -32.40 28.79
N GLU A 170 -6.17 -33.72 28.80
CA GLU A 170 -7.23 -34.42 29.53
C GLU A 170 -7.13 -34.06 31.02
N PHE A 171 -8.22 -33.54 31.59
CA PHE A 171 -8.44 -33.58 33.03
C PHE A 171 -9.83 -34.14 33.34
N PRO A 172 -9.94 -35.00 34.38
CA PRO A 172 -11.10 -35.85 34.62
C PRO A 172 -12.29 -35.09 35.22
N ALA A 173 -13.47 -35.63 34.97
CA ALA A 173 -14.74 -35.19 35.53
C ALA A 173 -14.69 -35.18 37.07
N SER A 174 -15.01 -34.04 37.67
CA SER A 174 -15.45 -33.97 39.07
C SER A 174 -16.81 -33.30 39.16
N SER A 175 -17.74 -34.12 39.63
CA SER A 175 -18.96 -33.79 40.36
C SER A 175 -18.85 -32.52 41.20
N SER A 176 -19.89 -31.67 41.15
CA SER A 176 -20.49 -31.13 42.38
C SER A 176 -21.83 -30.46 42.09
N ALA A 177 -22.76 -30.72 43.02
CA ALA A 177 -24.10 -30.23 43.10
C ALA A 177 -24.22 -28.71 43.27
N ALA A 178 -25.30 -28.14 42.73
CA ALA A 178 -25.97 -26.96 43.28
C ALA A 178 -27.46 -27.09 42.91
N ARG A 179 -28.29 -27.44 43.90
CA ARG A 179 -29.15 -26.49 44.63
C ARG A 179 -30.32 -26.04 43.77
N ASP A 180 -31.42 -26.76 43.96
CA ASP A 180 -32.74 -26.26 43.62
C ASP A 180 -33.31 -25.47 44.80
N SER A 181 -33.52 -24.19 44.52
CA SER A 181 -34.54 -23.25 45.01
C SER A 181 -35.51 -23.70 46.12
N ARG A 182 -35.40 -23.05 47.28
CA ARG A 182 -36.56 -22.58 48.07
C ARG A 182 -36.20 -21.36 48.90
#